data_AF-A0A558G135-F1
#
_entry.id   AF-A0A558G135-F1
#
_cell.length_a   1.000
_cell.length_b   1.000
_cell.length_c   1.000
_cell.angle_alpha   90.00
_cell.angle_beta   90.00
_cell.angle_gamma   90.00
#
_symmetry.space_group_name_H-M   'P 1'
#
loop_
_entity.id
_entity.type
_entity.pdbx_description
1 polymer ?
#
loop_
_entity_poly.entity_id
_entity_poly.type
_entity_poly.pdbx_seq_one_letter_code
_entity_poly.pdbx_strand_id
1 'polypeptide(L)'
;MSSSSCRYTFDPSVQTDAHLQTTWECPHEAHPESEFCVFHMSRDERASLDVTGDDIVDELRANLQSPDTRVNEYVGADLPHLSLTYQDINGATNHVLNFQHADIEGLDLTHGRLDQGLILREATVDRLKLDEAVVTGDVDAREVTVTGAVTADEATFEQDVRFSGATFRGEVRCDETVFQGDTSFADATFHGTARFRNVETSGSSHVLEDHITFADATFRDDASFRQAIFDYVTFDGARFTAGSDFEHVEFEGDARFDGVRFDEMADFDEARFDDDASFANARFMQLAEFRGVEFNGGSRTTHDDVTFEGATFEGEADYKLARFRYSDFKDAVFKGAVSFDRATFTARTDCYRLRV
;
A
#
# COMPACT_ATOMS: atom_id res chain seq x y z
N MET A 1 -25.94 -37.64 14.93
CA MET A 1 -25.01 -37.99 13.84
C MET A 1 -23.67 -37.43 14.25
N SER A 2 -22.58 -38.19 14.10
CA SER A 2 -21.25 -37.67 14.46
C SER A 2 -20.97 -36.49 13.53
N SER A 3 -20.85 -35.28 14.06
CA SER A 3 -20.25 -34.17 13.32
C SER A 3 -18.84 -34.63 12.92
N SER A 4 -18.57 -34.66 11.62
CA SER A 4 -17.24 -34.93 11.08
C SER A 4 -16.56 -33.60 10.81
N SER A 5 -15.28 -33.47 11.16
CA SER A 5 -14.48 -32.30 10.82
C SER A 5 -14.26 -32.19 9.31
N CYS A 6 -14.12 -30.95 8.81
CA CYS A 6 -13.71 -30.69 7.44
C CYS A 6 -12.39 -31.42 7.11
N ARG A 7 -12.31 -32.02 5.93
CA ARG A 7 -11.10 -32.73 5.45
C ARG A 7 -10.05 -31.84 4.80
N TYR A 8 -10.32 -30.55 4.62
CA TYR A 8 -9.38 -29.66 3.98
C TYR A 8 -8.12 -29.48 4.83
N THR A 9 -6.97 -29.66 4.19
CA THR A 9 -5.67 -29.36 4.77
C THR A 9 -4.85 -28.52 3.80
N PHE A 10 -4.15 -27.54 4.32
CA PHE A 10 -3.22 -26.72 3.55
C PHE A 10 -1.78 -27.18 3.81
N ASP A 11 -1.10 -27.66 2.78
CA ASP A 11 0.29 -28.12 2.88
C ASP A 11 1.27 -27.03 2.39
N PRO A 12 1.99 -26.36 3.31
CA PRO A 12 2.93 -25.31 2.97
C PRO A 12 4.15 -25.83 2.18
N SER A 13 4.42 -27.13 2.16
CA SER A 13 5.56 -27.68 1.40
C SER A 13 5.33 -27.72 -0.12
N VAL A 14 4.08 -27.56 -0.55
CA VAL A 14 3.67 -27.59 -1.97
C VAL A 14 3.42 -26.18 -2.50
N GLN A 15 3.22 -25.21 -1.62
CA GLN A 15 3.05 -23.79 -1.94
C GLN A 15 4.22 -23.02 -1.31
N THR A 16 5.24 -22.74 -2.12
CA THR A 16 6.46 -22.04 -1.69
C THR A 16 6.09 -20.67 -1.12
N ASP A 17 6.48 -20.41 0.12
CA ASP A 17 6.30 -19.17 0.90
C ASP A 17 5.14 -19.10 1.91
N ALA A 18 4.45 -20.23 2.14
CA ALA A 18 3.53 -20.31 3.27
C ALA A 18 4.23 -20.13 4.63
N HIS A 19 3.84 -19.08 5.38
CA HIS A 19 4.24 -18.82 6.77
C HIS A 19 3.85 -19.92 7.78
N LEU A 20 3.14 -20.95 7.33
CA LEU A 20 2.78 -22.11 8.13
C LEU A 20 3.99 -23.05 8.22
N GLN A 21 4.45 -23.32 9.45
CA GLN A 21 5.59 -24.23 9.68
C GLN A 21 5.23 -25.71 9.49
N THR A 22 3.93 -26.01 9.49
CA THR A 22 3.39 -27.37 9.39
C THR A 22 2.11 -27.35 8.56
N THR A 23 1.70 -28.51 8.04
CA THR A 23 0.38 -28.69 7.43
C THR A 23 -0.70 -28.12 8.36
N TRP A 24 -1.54 -27.25 7.81
CA TRP A 24 -2.68 -26.67 8.51
C TRP A 24 -3.93 -27.50 8.22
N GLU A 25 -4.76 -27.71 9.23
CA GLU A 25 -6.01 -28.47 9.14
C GLU A 25 -7.19 -27.55 9.43
N CYS A 26 -8.23 -27.60 8.59
CA CYS A 26 -9.41 -26.77 8.76
C CYS A 26 -10.09 -27.03 10.13
N PRO A 27 -10.42 -25.99 10.90
CA PRO A 27 -11.05 -26.12 12.22
C PRO A 27 -12.58 -26.25 12.16
N HIS A 28 -13.20 -26.03 11.00
CA HIS A 28 -14.65 -26.03 10.84
C HIS A 28 -15.23 -27.44 10.73
N GLU A 29 -16.49 -27.58 11.16
CA GLU A 29 -17.26 -28.79 10.93
C GLU A 29 -17.57 -28.96 9.43
N ALA A 30 -17.55 -30.21 8.94
CA ALA A 30 -17.97 -30.50 7.58
C ALA A 30 -19.49 -30.31 7.44
N HIS A 31 -19.92 -29.88 6.26
CA HIS A 31 -21.35 -29.85 5.92
C HIS A 31 -21.92 -31.29 6.01
N PRO A 32 -23.17 -31.50 6.49
CA PRO A 32 -23.72 -32.85 6.70
C PRO A 32 -23.71 -33.77 5.47
N GLU A 33 -23.64 -33.19 4.27
CA GLU A 33 -23.64 -33.88 2.98
C GLU A 33 -22.32 -33.75 2.20
N SER A 34 -21.25 -33.25 2.84
CA SER A 34 -19.91 -33.11 2.24
C SER A 34 -18.82 -33.58 3.21
N GLU A 35 -17.63 -33.84 2.67
CA GLU A 35 -16.42 -34.00 3.49
C GLU A 35 -15.74 -32.66 3.82
N PHE A 36 -16.26 -31.55 3.27
CA PHE A 36 -15.75 -30.19 3.46
C PHE A 36 -16.76 -29.28 4.18
N CYS A 37 -16.26 -28.24 4.84
CA CYS A 37 -17.10 -27.17 5.36
C CYS A 37 -17.54 -26.24 4.23
N VAL A 38 -18.50 -25.34 4.51
CA VAL A 38 -19.04 -24.39 3.53
C VAL A 38 -18.00 -23.44 2.91
N PHE A 39 -16.86 -23.25 3.57
CA PHE A 39 -15.76 -22.39 3.09
C PHE A 39 -14.80 -23.11 2.11
N HIS A 40 -14.68 -24.44 2.20
CA HIS A 40 -13.76 -25.25 1.39
C HIS A 40 -14.46 -26.12 0.34
N MET A 41 -15.80 -26.10 0.30
CA MET A 41 -16.56 -26.68 -0.82
C MET A 41 -16.34 -25.89 -2.10
N SER A 42 -16.18 -26.59 -3.22
CA SER A 42 -16.16 -25.94 -4.54
C SER A 42 -17.47 -25.20 -4.82
N ARG A 43 -17.45 -24.19 -5.70
CA ARG A 43 -18.67 -23.45 -6.09
C ARG A 43 -19.76 -24.38 -6.64
N ASP A 44 -19.39 -25.37 -7.44
CA ASP A 44 -20.30 -26.37 -8.02
C ASP A 44 -20.93 -27.25 -6.93
N GLU A 45 -20.14 -27.65 -5.94
CA GLU A 45 -20.62 -28.44 -4.80
C GLU A 45 -21.60 -27.65 -3.94
N ARG A 46 -21.26 -26.40 -3.60
CA ARG A 46 -22.16 -25.48 -2.89
C ARG A 46 -23.48 -25.31 -3.62
N ALA A 47 -23.45 -25.07 -4.93
CA ALA A 47 -24.64 -24.95 -5.75
C ALA A 47 -25.48 -26.24 -5.76
N SER A 48 -24.83 -27.42 -5.75
CA SER A 48 -25.54 -28.71 -5.73
C SER A 48 -26.22 -29.02 -4.39
N LEU A 49 -25.72 -28.42 -3.30
CA LEU A 49 -26.22 -28.57 -1.93
C LEU A 49 -27.07 -27.37 -1.48
N ASP A 50 -27.39 -26.46 -2.40
CA ASP A 50 -28.19 -25.25 -2.15
C ASP A 50 -27.59 -24.34 -1.06
N VAL A 51 -26.26 -24.36 -0.91
CA VAL A 51 -25.51 -23.48 0.00
C VAL A 51 -25.25 -22.16 -0.72
N THR A 52 -25.88 -21.11 -0.22
CA THR A 52 -25.81 -19.77 -0.81
C THR A 52 -24.64 -18.95 -0.25
N GLY A 53 -24.34 -17.82 -0.90
CA GLY A 53 -23.35 -16.87 -0.36
C GLY A 53 -23.78 -16.28 0.98
N ASP A 54 -25.08 -16.07 1.19
CA ASP A 54 -25.62 -15.55 2.44
C ASP A 54 -25.41 -16.54 3.60
N ASP A 55 -25.57 -17.84 3.35
CA ASP A 55 -25.30 -18.88 4.36
C ASP A 55 -23.83 -18.85 4.82
N ILE A 56 -22.90 -18.62 3.90
CA ILE A 56 -21.46 -18.53 4.21
C ILE A 56 -21.15 -17.27 5.01
N VAL A 57 -21.76 -16.14 4.65
CA VAL A 57 -21.59 -14.87 5.37
C VAL A 57 -22.17 -14.98 6.79
N ASP A 58 -23.32 -15.63 6.95
CA ASP A 58 -23.94 -15.83 8.26
C ASP A 58 -23.12 -16.77 9.14
N GLU A 59 -22.54 -17.84 8.58
CA GLU A 59 -21.61 -18.72 9.30
C GLU A 59 -20.33 -17.98 9.73
N LEU A 60 -19.76 -17.16 8.84
CA LEU A 60 -18.59 -16.32 9.18
C LEU A 60 -18.92 -15.33 10.30
N ARG A 61 -20.10 -14.69 10.27
CA ARG A 61 -20.55 -13.80 11.34
C ARG A 61 -20.75 -14.54 12.66
N ALA A 62 -21.24 -15.78 12.63
CA ALA A 62 -21.35 -16.61 13.83
C ALA A 62 -19.96 -16.93 14.40
N ASN A 63 -18.98 -17.23 13.55
CA ASN A 63 -17.59 -17.50 13.96
C ASN A 63 -16.93 -16.29 14.64
N LEU A 64 -17.20 -15.07 14.19
CA LEU A 64 -16.70 -13.84 14.82
C LEU A 64 -17.09 -13.71 16.31
N GLN A 65 -18.18 -14.35 16.73
CA GLN A 65 -18.68 -14.35 18.11
C GLN A 65 -18.21 -15.57 18.91
N SER A 66 -17.47 -16.49 18.28
CA SER A 66 -17.00 -17.73 18.92
C SER A 66 -15.80 -17.47 19.83
N PRO A 67 -15.72 -18.13 21.00
CA PRO A 67 -14.50 -18.10 21.82
C PRO A 67 -13.37 -18.97 21.26
N ASP A 68 -13.65 -19.85 20.28
CA ASP A 68 -12.61 -20.63 19.60
C ASP A 68 -11.92 -19.75 18.56
N THR A 69 -10.63 -19.50 18.79
CA THR A 69 -9.85 -18.59 17.94
C THR A 69 -9.63 -19.16 16.55
N ARG A 70 -9.63 -20.49 16.43
CA ARG A 70 -9.31 -21.15 15.16
C ARG A 70 -10.42 -21.00 14.15
N VAL A 71 -11.67 -20.76 14.55
CA VAL A 71 -12.77 -20.63 13.58
C VAL A 71 -12.69 -19.38 12.70
N ASN A 72 -11.79 -18.44 13.03
CA ASN A 72 -11.44 -17.29 12.18
C ASN A 72 -10.30 -17.60 11.17
N GLU A 73 -9.85 -18.85 11.09
CA GLU A 73 -8.86 -19.32 10.10
C GLU A 73 -9.57 -19.95 8.89
N TYR A 74 -9.55 -19.24 7.76
CA TYR A 74 -10.17 -19.62 6.49
C TYR A 74 -9.12 -19.85 5.39
N VAL A 75 -8.00 -20.46 5.77
CA VAL A 75 -6.84 -20.63 4.88
C VAL A 75 -7.22 -21.43 3.63
N GLY A 76 -6.91 -20.89 2.46
CA GLY A 76 -7.17 -21.54 1.17
C GLY A 76 -8.65 -21.75 0.82
N ALA A 77 -9.55 -21.00 1.46
CA ALA A 77 -10.99 -21.04 1.20
C ALA A 77 -11.35 -20.41 -0.15
N ASP A 78 -12.51 -20.79 -0.70
CA ASP A 78 -13.12 -20.17 -1.88
C ASP A 78 -14.40 -19.44 -1.43
N LEU A 79 -14.34 -18.13 -1.32
CA LEU A 79 -15.32 -17.31 -0.60
C LEU A 79 -16.13 -16.43 -1.57
N PRO A 80 -17.45 -16.33 -1.37
CA PRO A 80 -18.29 -15.41 -2.13
C PRO A 80 -17.97 -13.96 -1.72
N HIS A 81 -18.77 -13.01 -2.22
CA HIS A 81 -18.72 -11.66 -1.70
C HIS A 81 -19.10 -11.61 -0.20
N LEU A 82 -18.17 -11.15 0.63
CA LEU A 82 -18.30 -10.99 2.07
C LEU A 82 -18.62 -9.53 2.40
N SER A 83 -19.90 -9.22 2.59
CA SER A 83 -20.34 -7.89 3.04
C SER A 83 -20.36 -7.82 4.57
N LEU A 84 -19.44 -7.02 5.09
CA LEU A 84 -19.26 -6.62 6.49
C LEU A 84 -19.47 -5.11 6.64
N THR A 85 -20.20 -4.50 5.71
CA THR A 85 -20.57 -3.08 5.72
C THR A 85 -21.29 -2.71 7.03
N TYR A 86 -20.94 -1.57 7.62
CA TYR A 86 -21.44 -1.07 8.91
C TYR A 86 -21.25 -2.00 10.11
N GLN A 87 -20.46 -3.08 9.98
CA GLN A 87 -20.25 -3.99 11.10
C GLN A 87 -19.18 -3.44 12.04
N ASP A 88 -19.45 -3.51 13.34
CA ASP A 88 -18.45 -3.31 14.38
C ASP A 88 -17.93 -4.69 14.81
N ILE A 89 -16.81 -5.11 14.23
CA ILE A 89 -16.14 -6.37 14.55
C ILE A 89 -15.20 -6.09 15.71
N ASN A 90 -15.81 -5.91 16.88
CA ASN A 90 -15.14 -5.56 18.12
C ASN A 90 -14.60 -6.79 18.86
N GLY A 91 -13.42 -6.60 19.44
CA GLY A 91 -12.60 -7.66 20.02
C GLY A 91 -13.07 -8.15 21.40
N ALA A 92 -14.26 -8.76 21.52
CA ALA A 92 -14.47 -9.65 22.67
C ALA A 92 -13.43 -10.79 22.67
N THR A 93 -12.89 -11.11 21.49
CA THR A 93 -11.97 -12.21 21.25
C THR A 93 -10.61 -11.79 20.66
N ASN A 94 -10.38 -10.55 20.18
CA ASN A 94 -9.08 -10.09 19.64
C ASN A 94 -8.40 -11.05 18.62
N HIS A 95 -9.16 -11.84 17.85
CA HIS A 95 -8.60 -12.87 16.97
C HIS A 95 -8.69 -12.49 15.50
N VAL A 96 -7.51 -12.25 14.89
CA VAL A 96 -7.31 -11.86 13.50
C VAL A 96 -8.13 -12.70 12.52
N LEU A 97 -8.80 -12.04 11.58
CA LEU A 97 -9.44 -12.71 10.44
C LEU A 97 -8.37 -13.20 9.46
N ASN A 98 -8.22 -14.51 9.30
CA ASN A 98 -7.16 -15.10 8.51
C ASN A 98 -7.68 -15.77 7.24
N PHE A 99 -7.46 -15.12 6.10
CA PHE A 99 -7.82 -15.58 4.76
C PHE A 99 -6.59 -15.85 3.89
N GLN A 100 -5.47 -16.26 4.51
CA GLN A 100 -4.25 -16.55 3.76
C GLN A 100 -4.51 -17.58 2.63
N HIS A 101 -3.97 -17.33 1.45
CA HIS A 101 -4.16 -18.14 0.22
C HIS A 101 -5.63 -18.33 -0.24
N ALA A 102 -6.59 -17.60 0.31
CA ALA A 102 -8.00 -17.72 -0.09
C ALA A 102 -8.26 -17.07 -1.47
N ASP A 103 -9.30 -17.53 -2.17
CA ASP A 103 -9.90 -16.84 -3.32
C ASP A 103 -11.23 -16.21 -2.87
N ILE A 104 -11.36 -14.88 -2.97
CA ILE A 104 -12.48 -14.11 -2.39
C ILE A 104 -13.10 -13.23 -3.47
N GLU A 105 -14.38 -13.45 -3.79
CA GLU A 105 -15.10 -12.61 -4.78
C GLU A 105 -15.27 -11.13 -4.33
N GLY A 106 -15.14 -10.87 -3.04
CA GLY A 106 -14.84 -9.54 -2.54
C GLY A 106 -15.05 -9.41 -1.05
N LEU A 107 -14.34 -8.48 -0.43
CA LEU A 107 -14.42 -8.16 0.99
C LEU A 107 -14.83 -6.69 1.11
N ASP A 108 -15.97 -6.44 1.75
CA ASP A 108 -16.53 -5.08 1.90
C ASP A 108 -16.73 -4.76 3.38
N LEU A 109 -15.87 -3.87 3.89
CA LEU A 109 -15.91 -3.29 5.23
C LEU A 109 -16.30 -1.81 5.18
N THR A 110 -17.04 -1.38 4.16
CA THR A 110 -17.42 0.03 4.00
C THR A 110 -18.18 0.52 5.25
N HIS A 111 -17.75 1.64 5.83
CA HIS A 111 -18.22 2.17 7.13
C HIS A 111 -18.11 1.19 8.32
N GLY A 112 -17.33 0.13 8.18
CA GLY A 112 -17.14 -0.90 9.20
C GLY A 112 -16.00 -0.56 10.15
N ARG A 113 -15.95 -1.26 11.28
CA ARG A 113 -14.80 -1.25 12.19
C ARG A 113 -14.28 -2.68 12.35
N LEU A 114 -12.96 -2.85 12.21
CA LEU A 114 -12.28 -4.14 12.37
C LEU A 114 -11.18 -4.01 13.42
N ASP A 115 -11.42 -4.52 14.63
CA ASP A 115 -10.43 -4.45 15.71
C ASP A 115 -9.40 -5.58 15.68
N GLN A 116 -9.77 -6.70 15.06
CA GLN A 116 -9.03 -7.93 15.18
C GLN A 116 -7.83 -8.00 14.23
N GLY A 117 -7.77 -7.14 13.21
CA GLY A 117 -6.82 -7.22 12.11
C GLY A 117 -7.27 -8.19 11.01
N LEU A 118 -6.55 -8.17 9.89
CA LEU A 118 -6.88 -8.88 8.67
C LEU A 118 -5.63 -9.49 8.03
N ILE A 119 -5.63 -10.78 7.77
CA ILE A 119 -4.58 -11.47 7.02
C ILE A 119 -5.13 -11.90 5.66
N LEU A 120 -4.54 -11.36 4.60
CA LEU A 120 -4.81 -11.65 3.18
C LEU A 120 -3.55 -12.10 2.44
N ARG A 121 -2.53 -12.57 3.17
CA ARG A 121 -1.26 -13.00 2.57
C ARG A 121 -1.50 -14.00 1.44
N GLU A 122 -0.91 -13.74 0.28
CA GLU A 122 -1.03 -14.55 -0.94
C GLU A 122 -2.49 -14.89 -1.35
N ALA A 123 -3.48 -14.16 -0.84
CA ALA A 123 -4.87 -14.33 -1.24
C ALA A 123 -5.10 -13.72 -2.63
N THR A 124 -6.12 -14.22 -3.31
CA THR A 124 -6.70 -13.54 -4.47
C THR A 124 -8.03 -12.93 -4.06
N VAL A 125 -8.19 -11.63 -4.27
CA VAL A 125 -9.42 -10.89 -3.95
C VAL A 125 -9.92 -10.19 -5.21
N ASP A 126 -11.19 -10.34 -5.59
CA ASP A 126 -11.74 -9.57 -6.72
C ASP A 126 -11.97 -8.12 -6.35
N ARG A 127 -12.67 -7.83 -5.24
CA ARG A 127 -12.88 -6.44 -4.79
C ARG A 127 -12.57 -6.29 -3.30
N LEU A 128 -11.77 -5.30 -2.94
CA LEU A 128 -11.50 -4.95 -1.54
C LEU A 128 -12.02 -3.54 -1.28
N LYS A 129 -13.06 -3.42 -0.47
CA LYS A 129 -13.67 -2.13 -0.13
C LYS A 129 -13.55 -1.87 1.36
N LEU A 130 -12.93 -0.75 1.68
CA LEU A 130 -12.59 -0.27 3.01
C LEU A 130 -12.97 1.21 3.15
N ASP A 131 -13.82 1.74 2.26
CA ASP A 131 -14.26 3.14 2.31
C ASP A 131 -14.87 3.45 3.69
N GLU A 132 -14.41 4.52 4.34
CA GLU A 132 -14.81 4.99 5.66
C GLU A 132 -14.66 3.91 6.76
N ALA A 133 -13.82 2.90 6.52
CA ALA A 133 -13.56 1.84 7.49
C ALA A 133 -12.56 2.30 8.54
N VAL A 134 -12.71 1.79 9.76
CA VAL A 134 -11.73 1.95 10.84
C VAL A 134 -11.12 0.59 11.17
N VAL A 135 -9.87 0.37 10.81
CA VAL A 135 -9.17 -0.89 11.08
C VAL A 135 -8.13 -0.65 12.16
N THR A 136 -8.29 -1.31 13.31
CA THR A 136 -7.44 -1.07 14.49
C THR A 136 -6.51 -2.22 14.84
N GLY A 137 -6.64 -3.35 14.15
CA GLY A 137 -5.62 -4.39 14.12
C GLY A 137 -4.76 -4.32 12.87
N ASP A 138 -3.66 -5.07 12.84
CA ASP A 138 -2.77 -5.15 11.69
C ASP A 138 -3.48 -5.65 10.44
N VAL A 139 -3.10 -5.10 9.27
CA VAL A 139 -3.46 -5.64 7.96
C VAL A 139 -2.21 -6.25 7.34
N ASP A 140 -2.19 -7.58 7.19
CA ASP A 140 -1.11 -8.29 6.51
C ASP A 140 -1.62 -8.90 5.20
N ALA A 141 -1.42 -8.17 4.13
CA ALA A 141 -1.80 -8.51 2.76
C ALA A 141 -0.57 -8.62 1.85
N ARG A 142 0.56 -9.10 2.39
CA ARG A 142 1.78 -9.35 1.60
C ARG A 142 1.49 -10.34 0.47
N GLU A 143 1.99 -10.04 -0.72
CA GLU A 143 1.83 -10.85 -1.93
C GLU A 143 0.35 -11.11 -2.32
N VAL A 144 -0.60 -10.30 -1.81
CA VAL A 144 -2.00 -10.38 -2.23
C VAL A 144 -2.12 -10.02 -3.72
N THR A 145 -3.01 -10.71 -4.44
CA THR A 145 -3.45 -10.29 -5.77
C THR A 145 -4.87 -9.76 -5.69
N VAL A 146 -5.05 -8.45 -5.91
CA VAL A 146 -6.38 -7.86 -6.08
C VAL A 146 -6.69 -7.72 -7.56
N THR A 147 -7.71 -8.42 -8.05
CA THR A 147 -8.01 -8.50 -9.49
C THR A 147 -8.91 -7.38 -10.01
N GLY A 148 -9.81 -6.87 -9.17
CA GLY A 148 -10.59 -5.66 -9.37
C GLY A 148 -10.07 -4.49 -8.54
N ALA A 149 -10.96 -3.61 -8.10
CA ALA A 149 -10.60 -2.36 -7.42
C ALA A 149 -10.35 -2.55 -5.91
N VAL A 150 -9.44 -1.73 -5.39
CA VAL A 150 -9.26 -1.46 -3.96
C VAL A 150 -9.75 -0.05 -3.66
N THR A 151 -10.66 0.11 -2.71
CA THR A 151 -11.12 1.42 -2.25
C THR A 151 -10.96 1.53 -0.73
N ALA A 152 -10.37 2.63 -0.27
CA ALA A 152 -10.09 2.95 1.12
C ALA A 152 -10.20 4.47 1.42
N ASP A 153 -10.81 5.22 0.51
CA ASP A 153 -11.83 6.24 0.77
C ASP A 153 -11.98 6.71 2.22
N GLU A 154 -11.28 7.72 2.72
CA GLU A 154 -11.53 8.23 4.09
C GLU A 154 -11.37 7.15 5.20
N ALA A 155 -10.65 6.06 4.92
CA ALA A 155 -10.40 5.00 5.90
C ALA A 155 -9.34 5.42 6.92
N THR A 156 -9.39 4.82 8.11
CA THR A 156 -8.35 4.97 9.12
C THR A 156 -7.77 3.60 9.48
N PHE A 157 -6.44 3.48 9.36
CA PHE A 157 -5.69 2.33 9.82
C PHE A 157 -4.87 2.72 11.06
N GLU A 158 -5.21 2.18 12.23
CA GLU A 158 -4.53 2.55 13.48
C GLU A 158 -3.22 1.77 13.71
N GLN A 159 -3.02 0.65 13.00
CA GLN A 159 -1.85 -0.24 13.10
C GLN A 159 -1.25 -0.49 11.71
N ASP A 160 -0.25 -1.38 11.64
CA ASP A 160 0.56 -1.57 10.44
C ASP A 160 -0.26 -2.16 9.28
N VAL A 161 0.05 -1.69 8.06
CA VAL A 161 -0.57 -2.15 6.82
C VAL A 161 0.52 -2.65 5.87
N ARG A 162 0.50 -3.94 5.53
CA ARG A 162 1.54 -4.57 4.70
C ARG A 162 0.94 -5.10 3.40
N PHE A 163 1.26 -4.42 2.30
CA PHE A 163 1.00 -4.82 0.91
C PHE A 163 2.30 -5.13 0.15
N SER A 164 3.38 -5.49 0.86
CA SER A 164 4.66 -5.77 0.21
C SER A 164 4.51 -6.92 -0.80
N GLY A 165 5.02 -6.75 -2.02
CA GLY A 165 4.88 -7.71 -3.12
C GLY A 165 3.47 -7.85 -3.71
N ALA A 166 2.51 -7.01 -3.29
CA ALA A 166 1.13 -7.09 -3.77
C ALA A 166 1.00 -6.77 -5.27
N THR A 167 0.03 -7.39 -5.94
CA THR A 167 -0.35 -7.07 -7.32
C THR A 167 -1.77 -6.52 -7.37
N PHE A 168 -1.90 -5.25 -7.73
CA PHE A 168 -3.20 -4.60 -7.94
C PHE A 168 -3.48 -4.51 -9.44
N ARG A 169 -4.47 -5.27 -9.93
CA ARG A 169 -4.85 -5.26 -11.34
C ARG A 169 -5.82 -4.14 -11.69
N GLY A 170 -6.71 -3.78 -10.77
CA GLY A 170 -7.62 -2.64 -10.90
C GLY A 170 -7.08 -1.35 -10.29
N GLU A 171 -7.95 -0.35 -10.19
CA GLU A 171 -7.68 0.93 -9.52
C GLU A 171 -7.47 0.74 -8.02
N VAL A 172 -6.52 1.45 -7.44
CA VAL A 172 -6.32 1.59 -6.00
C VAL A 172 -6.64 3.03 -5.63
N ARG A 173 -7.64 3.21 -4.77
CA ARG A 173 -8.10 4.52 -4.32
C ARG A 173 -8.04 4.58 -2.79
N CYS A 174 -7.19 5.45 -2.28
CA CYS A 174 -6.94 5.72 -0.87
C CYS A 174 -6.97 7.24 -0.64
N ASP A 175 -7.90 7.95 -1.28
CA ASP A 175 -7.99 9.40 -1.07
C ASP A 175 -8.43 9.67 0.37
N GLU A 176 -7.87 10.69 1.02
CA GLU A 176 -8.20 11.07 2.40
C GLU A 176 -8.02 9.94 3.43
N THR A 177 -7.25 8.89 3.10
CA THR A 177 -6.93 7.80 4.02
C THR A 177 -5.90 8.25 5.05
N VAL A 178 -6.10 7.85 6.31
CA VAL A 178 -5.16 8.07 7.41
C VAL A 178 -4.48 6.75 7.79
N PHE A 179 -3.14 6.73 7.70
CA PHE A 179 -2.32 5.63 8.21
C PHE A 179 -1.59 6.10 9.48
N GLN A 180 -1.92 5.50 10.63
CA GLN A 180 -1.28 5.80 11.93
C GLN A 180 -0.15 4.83 12.31
N GLY A 181 -0.12 3.67 11.65
CA GLY A 181 0.93 2.66 11.76
C GLY A 181 1.79 2.57 10.50
N ASP A 182 2.83 1.74 10.55
CA ASP A 182 3.78 1.60 9.46
C ASP A 182 3.11 0.95 8.24
N THR A 183 3.23 1.57 7.08
CA THR A 183 2.57 1.13 5.84
C THR A 183 3.59 0.76 4.77
N SER A 184 3.46 -0.43 4.17
CA SER A 184 4.39 -0.90 3.14
C SER A 184 3.67 -1.35 1.88
N PHE A 185 4.03 -0.73 0.77
CA PHE A 185 3.77 -1.14 -0.61
C PHE A 185 5.09 -1.52 -1.32
N ALA A 186 6.11 -1.93 -0.56
CA ALA A 186 7.41 -2.32 -1.13
C ALA A 186 7.24 -3.45 -2.14
N ASP A 187 7.94 -3.41 -3.28
CA ASP A 187 7.82 -4.39 -4.38
C ASP A 187 6.40 -4.54 -4.98
N ALA A 188 5.44 -3.68 -4.61
CA ALA A 188 4.08 -3.78 -5.12
C ALA A 188 4.00 -3.34 -6.59
N THR A 189 3.07 -3.95 -7.34
CA THR A 189 2.78 -3.56 -8.72
C THR A 189 1.35 -3.06 -8.86
N PHE A 190 1.20 -1.79 -9.24
CA PHE A 190 -0.06 -1.16 -9.58
C PHE A 190 -0.24 -1.17 -11.09
N HIS A 191 -1.20 -1.95 -11.59
CA HIS A 191 -1.53 -2.00 -13.01
C HIS A 191 -2.56 -0.95 -13.43
N GLY A 192 -3.53 -0.66 -12.57
CA GLY A 192 -4.47 0.44 -12.74
C GLY A 192 -3.99 1.71 -12.05
N THR A 193 -4.77 2.78 -12.17
CA THR A 193 -4.50 4.06 -11.52
C THR A 193 -4.34 3.89 -10.01
N ALA A 194 -3.36 4.57 -9.42
CA ALA A 194 -3.11 4.59 -7.98
C ALA A 194 -3.35 6.00 -7.44
N ARG A 195 -4.25 6.14 -6.46
CA ARG A 195 -4.67 7.43 -5.91
C ARG A 195 -4.49 7.43 -4.40
N PHE A 196 -3.64 8.33 -3.94
CA PHE A 196 -3.29 8.57 -2.54
C PHE A 196 -3.40 10.08 -2.26
N ARG A 197 -4.47 10.72 -2.74
CA ARG A 197 -4.61 12.18 -2.62
C ARG A 197 -5.08 12.54 -1.23
N ASN A 198 -4.49 13.59 -0.65
CA ASN A 198 -4.78 13.98 0.74
C ASN A 198 -4.59 12.84 1.76
N VAL A 199 -3.72 11.87 1.47
CA VAL A 199 -3.35 10.84 2.46
C VAL A 199 -2.56 11.51 3.58
N GLU A 200 -2.85 11.14 4.81
CA GLU A 200 -2.06 11.55 5.97
C GLU A 200 -1.39 10.32 6.58
N THR A 201 -0.06 10.37 6.70
CA THR A 201 0.68 9.37 7.48
C THR A 201 1.13 9.99 8.78
N SER A 202 0.81 9.34 9.88
CA SER A 202 1.34 9.67 11.20
C SER A 202 1.90 8.39 11.80
N GLY A 203 3.03 8.45 12.49
CA GLY A 203 3.65 7.25 13.02
C GLY A 203 4.42 7.55 14.30
N SER A 204 4.26 6.69 15.29
CA SER A 204 5.04 6.72 16.54
C SER A 204 5.87 5.45 16.74
N SER A 205 5.84 4.55 15.74
CA SER A 205 6.48 3.24 15.76
C SER A 205 7.78 3.29 14.97
N HIS A 206 8.89 2.88 15.59
CA HIS A 206 10.23 2.90 15.00
C HIS A 206 10.61 1.53 14.41
N VAL A 207 9.64 0.77 13.88
CA VAL A 207 9.91 -0.60 13.38
C VAL A 207 10.44 -0.55 11.95
N LEU A 208 9.89 0.31 11.10
CA LEU A 208 10.49 0.73 9.84
C LEU A 208 11.30 2.02 10.01
N GLU A 209 12.25 2.26 9.09
CA GLU A 209 12.91 3.57 8.98
C GLU A 209 11.94 4.63 8.41
N ASP A 210 10.86 4.20 7.75
CA ASP A 210 9.84 5.05 7.12
C ASP A 210 8.43 4.72 7.62
N HIS A 211 7.54 5.71 7.71
CA HIS A 211 6.14 5.49 8.08
C HIS A 211 5.32 4.93 6.91
N ILE A 212 5.65 5.31 5.67
CA ILE A 212 5.13 4.67 4.47
C ILE A 212 6.22 4.42 3.45
N THR A 213 6.24 3.23 2.85
CA THR A 213 7.23 2.88 1.82
C THR A 213 6.59 2.33 0.55
N PHE A 214 7.05 2.83 -0.59
CA PHE A 214 6.81 2.37 -1.95
C PHE A 214 8.13 1.91 -2.61
N ALA A 215 9.12 1.51 -1.80
CA ALA A 215 10.41 1.06 -2.31
C ALA A 215 10.25 -0.07 -3.35
N ASP A 216 10.95 0.05 -4.47
CA ASP A 216 10.90 -0.89 -5.61
C ASP A 216 9.49 -1.13 -6.20
N ALA A 217 8.49 -0.31 -5.83
CA ALA A 217 7.15 -0.41 -6.38
C ALA A 217 7.11 0.01 -7.85
N THR A 218 6.20 -0.59 -8.63
CA THR A 218 5.97 -0.24 -10.03
C THR A 218 4.55 0.27 -10.24
N PHE A 219 4.42 1.53 -10.64
CA PHE A 219 3.17 2.16 -11.06
C PHE A 219 3.09 2.15 -12.58
N ARG A 220 2.20 1.31 -13.13
CA ARG A 220 2.08 1.12 -14.58
C ARG A 220 1.13 2.10 -15.27
N ASP A 221 0.25 2.69 -14.49
CA ASP A 221 -0.73 3.71 -14.88
C ASP A 221 -0.55 4.94 -13.98
N ASP A 222 -1.36 5.97 -14.18
CA ASP A 222 -1.21 7.25 -13.47
C ASP A 222 -1.22 7.06 -11.95
N ALA A 223 -0.28 7.73 -11.27
CA ALA A 223 -0.16 7.73 -9.81
C ALA A 223 -0.31 9.16 -9.28
N SER A 224 -1.22 9.38 -8.34
CA SER A 224 -1.44 10.70 -7.75
C SER A 224 -1.30 10.64 -6.23
N PHE A 225 -0.37 11.41 -5.70
CA PHE A 225 -0.12 11.66 -4.29
C PHE A 225 -0.49 13.09 -3.91
N ARG A 226 -1.13 13.84 -4.82
CA ARG A 226 -1.48 15.26 -4.68
C ARG A 226 -2.04 15.59 -3.29
N GLN A 227 -1.49 16.64 -2.68
CA GLN A 227 -1.87 17.11 -1.34
C GLN A 227 -1.71 16.08 -0.21
N ALA A 228 -0.98 14.99 -0.42
CA ALA A 228 -0.64 14.08 0.67
C ALA A 228 0.32 14.76 1.67
N ILE A 229 0.23 14.33 2.91
CA ILE A 229 1.11 14.71 4.01
C ILE A 229 1.85 13.45 4.46
N PHE A 230 3.14 13.40 4.14
CA PHE A 230 4.02 12.31 4.53
C PHE A 230 4.94 12.78 5.64
N ASP A 231 5.09 11.97 6.69
CA ASP A 231 6.15 12.19 7.67
C ASP A 231 7.45 11.59 7.09
N TYR A 232 7.73 10.30 7.27
CA TYR A 232 8.83 9.62 6.57
C TYR A 232 8.32 8.77 5.40
N VAL A 233 8.84 9.00 4.20
CA VAL A 233 8.43 8.25 2.99
C VAL A 233 9.60 7.87 2.09
N THR A 234 9.55 6.64 1.57
CA THR A 234 10.53 6.12 0.61
C THR A 234 9.87 5.65 -0.68
N PHE A 235 10.38 6.14 -1.80
CA PHE A 235 10.14 5.72 -3.19
C PHE A 235 11.43 5.19 -3.84
N ASP A 236 12.43 4.80 -3.05
CA ASP A 236 13.71 4.31 -3.55
C ASP A 236 13.51 3.15 -4.53
N GLY A 237 14.18 3.20 -5.68
CA GLY A 237 14.07 2.19 -6.74
C GLY A 237 12.71 2.14 -7.45
N ALA A 238 11.71 2.91 -7.03
CA ALA A 238 10.37 2.86 -7.60
C ALA A 238 10.37 3.28 -9.08
N ARG A 239 9.38 2.79 -9.82
CA ARG A 239 9.21 3.07 -11.24
C ARG A 239 7.80 3.55 -11.55
N PHE A 240 7.70 4.76 -12.07
CA PHE A 240 6.48 5.34 -12.61
C PHE A 240 6.52 5.27 -14.14
N THR A 241 5.68 4.44 -14.75
CA THR A 241 5.66 4.29 -16.22
C THR A 241 4.66 5.19 -16.92
N ALA A 242 3.77 5.82 -16.16
CA ALA A 242 2.81 6.83 -16.62
C ALA A 242 3.01 8.12 -15.80
N GLY A 243 2.07 9.06 -15.86
CA GLY A 243 2.20 10.34 -15.15
C GLY A 243 2.20 10.15 -13.64
N SER A 244 3.03 10.90 -12.95
CA SER A 244 3.03 10.95 -11.48
C SER A 244 2.79 12.38 -10.99
N ASP A 245 1.80 12.54 -10.13
CA ASP A 245 1.33 13.82 -9.61
C ASP A 245 1.61 13.90 -8.09
N PHE A 246 2.58 14.74 -7.72
CA PHE A 246 2.96 15.12 -6.36
C PHE A 246 2.70 16.61 -6.11
N GLU A 247 1.75 17.22 -6.83
CA GLU A 247 1.42 18.64 -6.65
C GLU A 247 0.97 18.91 -5.20
N HIS A 248 1.51 19.97 -4.60
CA HIS A 248 1.21 20.36 -3.21
C HIS A 248 1.43 19.27 -2.15
N VAL A 249 2.27 18.27 -2.39
CA VAL A 249 2.63 17.29 -1.35
C VAL A 249 3.48 17.97 -0.29
N GLU A 250 3.21 17.66 0.98
CA GLU A 250 3.99 18.10 2.13
C GLU A 250 4.74 16.89 2.72
N PHE A 251 6.06 16.94 2.68
CA PHE A 251 6.95 15.95 3.30
C PHE A 251 7.49 16.56 4.61
N GLU A 252 6.87 16.22 5.74
CA GLU A 252 7.21 16.72 7.08
C GLU A 252 8.49 16.08 7.66
N GLY A 253 8.80 14.85 7.24
CA GLY A 253 10.04 14.12 7.55
C GLY A 253 10.83 13.76 6.29
N ASP A 254 11.79 12.85 6.41
CA ASP A 254 12.71 12.52 5.30
C ASP A 254 11.94 11.91 4.11
N ALA A 255 12.24 12.40 2.90
CA ALA A 255 11.64 11.92 1.66
C ALA A 255 12.70 11.36 0.69
N ARG A 256 12.63 10.06 0.41
CA ARG A 256 13.64 9.37 -0.40
C ARG A 256 13.09 8.93 -1.75
N PHE A 257 13.82 9.25 -2.81
CA PHE A 257 13.54 8.95 -4.20
C PHE A 257 14.81 8.41 -4.89
N ASP A 258 15.68 7.73 -4.15
CA ASP A 258 16.98 7.31 -4.64
C ASP A 258 16.82 6.23 -5.72
N GLY A 259 17.43 6.47 -6.88
CA GLY A 259 17.34 5.57 -8.02
C GLY A 259 15.94 5.47 -8.65
N VAL A 260 14.98 6.32 -8.23
CA VAL A 260 13.63 6.35 -8.81
C VAL A 260 13.69 6.62 -10.32
N ARG A 261 12.71 6.08 -11.05
CA ARG A 261 12.58 6.33 -12.48
C ARG A 261 11.16 6.77 -12.85
N PHE A 262 11.07 7.97 -13.42
CA PHE A 262 9.86 8.51 -14.03
C PHE A 262 10.00 8.41 -15.56
N ASP A 263 9.21 7.54 -16.20
CA ASP A 263 9.22 7.38 -17.66
C ASP A 263 8.42 8.47 -18.39
N GLU A 264 7.41 9.04 -17.72
CA GLU A 264 6.59 10.15 -18.21
C GLU A 264 6.75 11.38 -17.31
N MET A 265 5.81 12.32 -17.36
CA MET A 265 5.85 13.56 -16.56
C MET A 265 5.84 13.25 -15.06
N ALA A 266 6.76 13.88 -14.34
CA ALA A 266 6.79 13.90 -12.89
C ALA A 266 6.51 15.32 -12.40
N ASP A 267 5.37 15.52 -11.77
CA ASP A 267 4.89 16.82 -11.32
C ASP A 267 5.07 16.95 -9.81
N PHE A 268 5.93 17.86 -9.37
CA PHE A 268 6.16 18.26 -7.98
C PHE A 268 5.87 19.76 -7.81
N ASP A 269 4.97 20.36 -8.63
CA ASP A 269 4.62 21.77 -8.52
C ASP A 269 4.10 22.08 -7.09
N GLU A 270 4.67 23.14 -6.51
CA GLU A 270 4.39 23.62 -5.16
C GLU A 270 4.53 22.58 -4.03
N ALA A 271 5.29 21.50 -4.24
CA ALA A 271 5.63 20.55 -3.19
C ALA A 271 6.54 21.18 -2.10
N ARG A 272 6.42 20.70 -0.86
CA ARG A 272 7.21 21.16 0.28
C ARG A 272 7.96 20.01 0.94
N PHE A 273 9.26 20.18 1.10
CA PHE A 273 10.13 19.27 1.82
C PHE A 273 10.65 19.98 3.08
N ASP A 274 10.03 19.68 4.22
CA ASP A 274 10.30 20.31 5.50
C ASP A 274 11.41 19.61 6.31
N ASP A 275 11.76 18.37 5.94
CA ASP A 275 13.03 17.72 6.32
C ASP A 275 13.86 17.35 5.05
N ASP A 276 14.87 16.49 5.20
CA ASP A 276 15.83 16.18 4.14
C ASP A 276 15.21 15.36 2.99
N ALA A 277 15.49 15.75 1.74
CA ALA A 277 15.03 15.07 0.53
C ALA A 277 16.18 14.48 -0.29
N SER A 278 15.99 13.29 -0.85
CA SER A 278 17.00 12.65 -1.69
C SER A 278 16.43 12.17 -3.02
N PHE A 279 17.01 12.64 -4.12
CA PHE A 279 16.77 12.19 -5.50
C PHE A 279 18.06 11.63 -6.10
N ALA A 280 18.91 11.01 -5.28
CA ALA A 280 20.22 10.56 -5.73
C ALA A 280 20.06 9.48 -6.81
N ASN A 281 20.73 9.65 -7.95
CA ASN A 281 20.63 8.76 -9.11
C ASN A 281 19.22 8.64 -9.72
N ALA A 282 18.29 9.54 -9.38
CA ALA A 282 16.96 9.59 -9.98
C ALA A 282 17.03 9.83 -11.49
N ARG A 283 16.05 9.32 -12.24
CA ARG A 283 15.97 9.46 -13.69
C ARG A 283 14.61 9.98 -14.12
N PHE A 284 14.61 11.17 -14.71
CA PHE A 284 13.44 11.82 -15.29
C PHE A 284 13.53 11.74 -16.81
N MET A 285 12.66 10.94 -17.43
CA MET A 285 12.71 10.69 -18.87
C MET A 285 12.01 11.77 -19.69
N GLN A 286 10.97 12.39 -19.13
CA GLN A 286 10.22 13.50 -19.72
C GLN A 286 10.32 14.74 -18.80
N LEU A 287 9.31 15.62 -18.85
CA LEU A 287 9.23 16.83 -18.03
C LEU A 287 9.25 16.47 -16.54
N ALA A 288 10.17 17.09 -15.81
CA ALA A 288 10.17 17.14 -14.36
C ALA A 288 9.79 18.57 -13.93
N GLU A 289 8.58 18.74 -13.39
CA GLU A 289 8.07 20.02 -12.93
C GLU A 289 8.32 20.16 -11.43
N PHE A 290 9.13 21.14 -11.05
CA PHE A 290 9.48 21.49 -9.66
C PHE A 290 9.21 22.97 -9.43
N ARG A 291 8.19 23.49 -10.10
CA ARG A 291 7.86 24.90 -9.99
C ARG A 291 7.36 25.17 -8.56
N GLY A 292 7.77 26.31 -7.99
CA GLY A 292 7.38 26.71 -6.64
C GLY A 292 7.82 25.79 -5.50
N VAL A 293 8.56 24.70 -5.76
CA VAL A 293 8.98 23.74 -4.74
C VAL A 293 9.81 24.40 -3.65
N GLU A 294 9.62 23.99 -2.40
CA GLU A 294 10.38 24.49 -1.25
C GLU A 294 11.16 23.35 -0.60
N PHE A 295 12.49 23.38 -0.67
CA PHE A 295 13.38 22.50 0.08
C PHE A 295 13.89 23.26 1.31
N ASN A 296 13.19 23.10 2.43
CA ASN A 296 13.47 23.80 3.69
C ASN A 296 14.52 23.06 4.53
N GLY A 297 14.48 21.72 4.46
CA GLY A 297 15.40 20.79 5.12
C GLY A 297 15.27 20.74 6.62
N GLY A 298 15.87 19.70 7.20
CA GLY A 298 15.83 19.47 8.63
C GLY A 298 16.59 20.51 9.45
N SER A 299 16.45 20.40 10.77
CA SER A 299 17.25 21.21 11.71
C SER A 299 18.77 20.89 11.67
N ARG A 300 19.18 19.82 10.96
CA ARG A 300 20.55 19.31 10.90
C ARG A 300 21.34 19.93 9.74
N THR A 301 22.02 21.04 10.00
CA THR A 301 22.82 21.78 9.00
C THR A 301 24.10 21.09 8.50
N THR A 302 24.31 19.81 8.82
CA THR A 302 25.47 19.02 8.37
C THR A 302 25.21 18.21 7.09
N HIS A 303 23.95 18.09 6.68
CA HIS A 303 23.54 17.46 5.42
C HIS A 303 22.92 18.52 4.50
N ASP A 304 22.74 18.16 3.23
CA ASP A 304 22.03 19.00 2.26
C ASP A 304 20.53 18.73 2.40
N ASP A 305 19.74 19.82 2.46
CA ASP A 305 18.28 19.76 2.55
C ASP A 305 17.68 19.01 1.35
N VAL A 306 18.35 19.07 0.19
CA VAL A 306 18.06 18.22 -0.96
C VAL A 306 19.31 17.77 -1.70
N THR A 307 19.38 16.50 -2.08
CA THR A 307 20.39 16.00 -3.03
C THR A 307 19.77 15.49 -4.33
N PHE A 308 20.35 15.93 -5.44
CA PHE A 308 20.17 15.42 -6.80
C PHE A 308 21.46 14.75 -7.28
N GLU A 309 22.29 14.21 -6.37
CA GLU A 309 23.58 13.64 -6.73
C GLU A 309 23.43 12.55 -7.80
N GLY A 310 24.08 12.73 -8.95
CA GLY A 310 24.02 11.77 -10.06
C GLY A 310 22.64 11.66 -10.74
N ALA A 311 21.66 12.50 -10.39
CA ALA A 311 20.36 12.53 -11.05
C ALA A 311 20.50 12.89 -12.53
N THR A 312 19.67 12.29 -13.38
CA THR A 312 19.66 12.55 -14.82
C THR A 312 18.28 13.01 -15.29
N PHE A 313 18.25 14.18 -15.91
CA PHE A 313 17.06 14.76 -16.54
C PHE A 313 17.22 14.65 -18.07
N GLU A 314 16.59 13.63 -18.65
CA GLU A 314 16.56 13.45 -20.12
C GLU A 314 15.64 14.49 -20.79
N GLY A 315 14.50 14.79 -20.15
CA GLY A 315 13.57 15.83 -20.54
C GLY A 315 13.85 17.19 -19.89
N GLU A 316 12.90 18.12 -20.02
CA GLU A 316 12.99 19.45 -19.38
C GLU A 316 12.86 19.33 -17.86
N ALA A 317 13.60 20.16 -17.12
CA ALA A 317 13.48 20.32 -15.68
C ALA A 317 13.14 21.78 -15.35
N ASP A 318 11.94 22.02 -14.83
CA ASP A 318 11.46 23.37 -14.52
C ASP A 318 11.46 23.63 -13.00
N TYR A 319 12.44 24.40 -12.53
CA TYR A 319 12.56 24.86 -11.15
C TYR A 319 12.15 26.34 -11.00
N LYS A 320 11.24 26.84 -11.84
CA LYS A 320 10.72 28.21 -11.69
C LYS A 320 10.21 28.46 -10.28
N LEU A 321 10.60 29.58 -9.67
CA LEU A 321 10.16 29.97 -8.32
C LEU A 321 10.57 29.00 -7.19
N ALA A 322 11.38 27.96 -7.48
CA ALA A 322 11.85 27.02 -6.49
C ALA A 322 12.72 27.69 -5.42
N ARG A 323 12.67 27.16 -4.20
CA ARG A 323 13.48 27.63 -3.07
C ARG A 323 14.40 26.53 -2.57
N PHE A 324 15.68 26.85 -2.55
CA PHE A 324 16.73 25.99 -2.05
C PHE A 324 17.48 26.72 -0.92
N ARG A 325 17.78 25.99 0.15
CA ARG A 325 18.72 26.45 1.16
C ARG A 325 20.06 25.71 1.01
N TYR A 326 20.20 24.48 1.50
CA TYR A 326 21.34 23.60 1.23
C TYR A 326 20.95 22.59 0.14
N SER A 327 21.68 22.58 -0.98
CA SER A 327 21.34 21.72 -2.13
C SER A 327 22.59 21.10 -2.74
N ASP A 328 22.48 19.85 -3.19
CA ASP A 328 23.54 19.14 -3.88
C ASP A 328 23.11 18.74 -5.29
N PHE A 329 23.78 19.27 -6.31
CA PHE A 329 23.64 18.87 -7.72
C PHE A 329 24.93 18.21 -8.24
N LYS A 330 25.76 17.67 -7.35
CA LYS A 330 27.00 16.98 -7.71
C LYS A 330 26.71 15.86 -8.70
N ASP A 331 27.48 15.81 -9.79
CA ASP A 331 27.34 14.81 -10.85
C ASP A 331 25.97 14.75 -11.54
N ALA A 332 25.04 15.68 -11.25
CA ALA A 332 23.77 15.75 -11.94
C ALA A 332 23.96 16.08 -13.43
N VAL A 333 23.05 15.57 -14.26
CA VAL A 333 23.11 15.72 -15.72
C VAL A 333 21.75 16.18 -16.24
N PHE A 334 21.69 17.42 -16.71
CA PHE A 334 20.57 17.94 -17.49
C PHE A 334 20.90 17.75 -18.98
N LYS A 335 20.11 16.95 -19.68
CA LYS A 335 20.20 16.78 -21.14
C LYS A 335 19.10 17.57 -21.86
N GLY A 336 17.94 17.69 -21.24
CA GLY A 336 16.91 18.63 -21.64
C GLY A 336 17.17 20.03 -21.07
N ALA A 337 16.27 20.97 -21.39
CA ALA A 337 16.37 22.33 -20.87
C ALA A 337 16.19 22.34 -19.35
N VAL A 338 16.93 23.21 -18.66
CA VAL A 338 16.72 23.48 -17.23
C VAL A 338 16.37 24.94 -17.03
N SER A 339 15.32 25.21 -16.25
CA SER A 339 14.91 26.57 -15.90
C SER A 339 15.00 26.79 -14.40
N PHE A 340 15.73 27.83 -13.99
CA PHE A 340 15.76 28.33 -12.62
C PHE A 340 15.18 29.76 -12.56
N ASP A 341 14.25 30.12 -13.45
CA ASP A 341 13.68 31.48 -13.48
C ASP A 341 13.03 31.82 -12.13
N ARG A 342 13.54 32.88 -11.49
CA ARG A 342 13.11 33.32 -10.15
C ARG A 342 13.26 32.27 -9.04
N ALA A 343 14.06 31.22 -9.25
CA ALA A 343 14.48 30.34 -8.16
C ALA A 343 15.39 31.11 -7.19
N THR A 344 15.34 30.75 -5.90
CA THR A 344 16.17 31.36 -4.86
C THR A 344 17.06 30.31 -4.19
N PHE A 345 18.35 30.61 -4.09
CA PHE A 345 19.34 29.80 -3.37
C PHE A 345 19.85 30.62 -2.19
N THR A 346 19.60 30.16 -0.97
CA THR A 346 19.87 30.95 0.26
C THR A 346 21.05 30.46 1.08
N ALA A 347 21.53 29.24 0.84
CA ALA A 347 22.78 28.71 1.41
C ALA A 347 23.62 27.99 0.34
N ARG A 348 24.38 26.95 0.73
CA ARG A 348 25.33 26.27 -0.17
C ARG A 348 24.55 25.48 -1.23
N THR A 349 24.98 25.64 -2.48
CA THR A 349 24.65 24.72 -3.56
C THR A 349 25.92 24.09 -4.09
N ASP A 350 26.07 22.77 -3.98
CA ASP A 350 27.15 22.04 -4.64
C ASP A 350 26.77 21.73 -6.08
N CYS A 351 27.68 21.99 -7.01
CA CYS A 351 27.49 21.76 -8.46
C CYS A 351 28.71 21.04 -9.05
N TYR A 352 29.48 20.35 -8.21
CA TYR A 352 30.70 19.69 -8.65
C TYR A 352 30.39 18.65 -9.75
N ARG A 353 31.02 18.82 -10.92
CA ARG A 353 30.81 17.98 -12.12
C ARG A 353 29.37 17.97 -12.67
N LEU A 354 28.55 18.95 -12.30
CA LEU A 354 27.26 19.21 -12.94
C LEU A 354 27.42 19.38 -14.46
N ARG A 355 26.49 18.81 -15.24
CA ARG A 355 26.44 18.94 -16.71
C ARG A 355 25.07 19.47 -17.13
N VAL A 356 25.08 20.45 -18.04
CA VAL A 356 23.89 21.09 -18.64
C VAL A 356 24.09 21.19 -20.15
#